data_AF-A0A937DM39-F1
#
_entry.id   AF-A0A937DM39-F1
#
_cell.length_a   1.000
_cell.length_b   1.000
_cell.length_c   1.000
_cell.angle_alpha   90.00
_cell.angle_beta   90.00
_cell.angle_gamma   90.00
#
_symmetry.space_group_name_H-M   'P 1'
#
loop_
_entity.id
_entity.type
_entity.pdbx_description
1 polymer ?
#
loop_
_entity_poly.entity_id
_entity_poly.type
_entity_poly.pdbx_seq_one_letter_code
_entity_poly.pdbx_strand_id
1 'polypeptide(L)' 'MYSTRVTQQLQTTTNNWLAKTNQDTLIYTAEECQELRKLLQFHEYRYYVLNEPLIADYEYYQLY' A
#
# COMPACT_ATOMS: atom_id res chain seq x y z
N MET A 1 8.39 -12.35 9.52
CA MET A 1 9.02 -11.89 8.27
C MET A 1 8.02 -12.04 7.14
N TYR A 2 7.83 -11.01 6.32
CA TYR A 2 6.96 -11.11 5.14
C TYR A 2 7.60 -12.05 4.11
N SER A 3 6.92 -13.14 3.75
CA SER A 3 7.40 -14.02 2.68
C SER A 3 7.27 -13.34 1.32
N THR A 4 8.10 -13.73 0.34
CA THR A 4 8.09 -13.17 -1.02
C THR A 4 6.72 -13.17 -1.68
N ARG A 5 5.90 -14.20 -1.43
CA ARG A 5 4.50 -14.25 -1.91
C ARG A 5 3.61 -13.17 -1.31
N VAL A 6 3.74 -12.92 0.01
CA VAL A 6 2.95 -11.92 0.72
C VAL A 6 3.32 -10.51 0.22
N THR A 7 4.62 -10.27 0.00
CA THR A 7 5.11 -9.04 -0.61
C THR A 7 4.50 -8.78 -1.98
N GLN A 8 4.46 -9.80 -2.86
CA GLN A 8 3.87 -9.68 -4.19
C GLN A 8 2.36 -9.42 -4.14
N GLN A 9 1.65 -10.08 -3.22
CA GLN A 9 0.22 -9.81 -3.02
C GLN A 9 -0.01 -8.37 -2.57
N LEU A 10 0.71 -7.89 -1.54
CA LEU A 10 0.59 -6.52 -1.03
C LEU A 10 0.95 -5.48 -2.09
N GLN A 11 1.97 -5.74 -2.92
CA GLN A 11 2.33 -4.89 -4.04
C GLN A 11 1.20 -4.81 -5.08
N THR A 12 0.60 -5.96 -5.43
CA THR A 12 -0.53 -6.01 -6.37
C THR A 12 -1.74 -5.25 -5.82
N THR A 13 -2.04 -5.43 -4.53
CA THR A 13 -3.10 -4.68 -3.84
C THR A 13 -2.80 -3.18 -3.84
N THR A 14 -1.54 -2.77 -3.65
CA THR A 14 -1.13 -1.37 -3.73
C THR A 14 -1.40 -0.77 -5.10
N ASN A 15 -1.02 -1.46 -6.18
CA ASN A 15 -1.28 -1.01 -7.55
C ASN A 15 -2.77 -0.89 -7.85
N ASN A 16 -3.59 -1.83 -7.36
CA ASN A 16 -5.04 -1.75 -7.49
C ASN A 16 -5.60 -0.53 -6.75
N TRP A 17 -5.07 -0.20 -5.57
CA TRP A 17 -5.44 1.00 -4.81
C TRP A 17 -5.05 2.29 -5.53
N LEU A 18 -3.84 2.36 -6.08
CA LEU A 18 -3.38 3.48 -6.91
C LEU A 18 -4.23 3.65 -8.18
N ALA A 19 -4.70 2.56 -8.78
CA ALA A 19 -5.65 2.63 -9.90
C ALA A 19 -7.03 3.15 -9.43
N LYS A 20 -7.49 2.70 -8.25
CA LYS A 20 -8.79 3.08 -7.66
C LYS A 20 -8.82 4.55 -7.22
N THR A 21 -7.71 5.12 -6.74
CA THR A 21 -7.67 6.54 -6.32
C THR A 21 -7.93 7.53 -7.44
N ASN A 22 -7.76 7.12 -8.71
CA ASN A 22 -8.07 7.95 -9.88
C ASN A 22 -9.57 7.92 -10.23
N GLN A 23 -10.34 6.98 -9.68
CA GLN A 23 -11.78 6.90 -9.85
C GLN A 23 -12.45 7.54 -8.64
N ASP A 24 -13.09 8.69 -8.86
CA ASP A 24 -13.72 9.63 -7.92
C ASP A 24 -14.86 9.04 -7.05
N THR A 25 -14.90 7.71 -6.84
CA THR A 25 -15.93 7.01 -6.07
C THR A 25 -15.42 6.74 -4.65
N LEU A 26 -15.41 7.79 -3.83
CA LEU A 26 -14.93 7.77 -2.45
C LEU A 26 -16.01 7.24 -1.50
N ILE A 27 -16.28 5.93 -1.54
CA ILE A 27 -16.96 5.24 -0.43
C ILE A 27 -15.94 4.31 0.22
N TYR A 28 -15.20 4.85 1.19
CA TYR A 28 -14.28 4.05 1.98
C TYR A 28 -15.04 3.38 3.13
N THR A 29 -15.15 2.06 3.05
CA THR A 29 -15.67 1.26 4.16
C THR A 29 -14.61 1.18 5.26
N ALA A 30 -14.99 1.00 6.53
CA ALA A 30 -14.04 0.87 7.63
C ALA A 30 -13.00 -0.26 7.40
N GLU A 31 -13.41 -1.33 6.71
CA GLU A 31 -12.54 -2.43 6.31
C GLU A 31 -11.47 -2.00 5.27
N GLU A 32 -11.86 -1.19 4.29
CA GLU A 32 -10.92 -0.64 3.29
C GLU A 32 -9.90 0.30 3.94
N CYS A 33 -10.31 1.11 4.92
CA CYS A 33 -9.39 1.93 5.71
C CYS A 33 -8.40 1.06 6.52
N GLN A 34 -8.85 -0.07 7.07
CA GLN A 34 -7.96 -1.01 7.77
C GLN A 34 -6.97 -1.68 6.82
N GLU A 35 -7.39 -2.05 5.61
CA GLU A 35 -6.49 -2.59 4.58
C GLU A 35 -5.45 -1.56 4.15
N LEU A 36 -5.85 -0.33 3.87
CA LEU A 36 -4.95 0.77 3.51
C LEU A 36 -3.91 1.02 4.62
N ARG A 37 -4.34 1.00 5.88
CA ARG A 37 -3.44 1.16 7.04
C ARG A 37 -2.41 0.04 7.14
N LYS A 38 -2.79 -1.21 6.84
CA LYS A 38 -1.85 -2.34 6.80
C LYS A 38 -0.84 -2.18 5.66
N LEU A 39 -1.28 -1.69 4.51
CA LEU A 39 -0.41 -1.39 3.36
C LEU A 39 0.60 -0.29 3.70
N LEU A 40 0.16 0.82 4.28
CA LEU A 40 1.05 1.91 4.71
C LEU A 40 2.09 1.39 5.71
N GLN A 41 1.68 0.66 6.75
CA GLN A 41 2.60 0.11 7.75
C GLN A 41 3.60 -0.89 7.13
N PHE A 42 3.19 -1.66 6.13
CA PHE A 42 4.08 -2.54 5.39
C PHE A 42 5.15 -1.77 4.61
N HIS A 43 4.75 -0.71 3.90
CA HIS A 43 5.67 0.14 3.16
C HIS A 43 6.61 0.91 4.07
N GLU A 44 6.12 1.43 5.21
CA GLU A 44 6.96 2.06 6.24
C GLU A 44 7.98 1.09 6.81
N TYR A 45 7.56 -0.14 7.16
CA TYR A 45 8.50 -1.16 7.63
C TYR A 45 9.59 -1.44 6.59
N ARG A 46 9.24 -1.53 5.30
CA ARG A 46 10.23 -1.75 4.25
C ARG A 46 11.16 -0.55 4.05
N TYR A 47 10.63 0.66 4.09
CA TYR A 47 11.39 1.89 3.92
C TYR A 47 12.35 2.11 5.09
N TYR A 48 11.86 2.05 6.34
CA TYR A 48 12.64 2.38 7.53
C TYR A 48 13.47 1.22 8.09
N VAL A 49 13.01 -0.04 7.97
CA VAL A 49 13.71 -1.21 8.56
C VAL A 49 14.54 -1.95 7.52
N LEU A 50 13.99 -2.20 6.34
CA LEU A 50 14.69 -2.96 5.30
C LEU A 50 15.51 -2.08 4.35
N ASN A 51 15.29 -0.76 4.32
CA ASN A 51 15.87 0.17 3.32
C ASN A 51 15.68 -0.31 1.88
N GLU A 52 14.60 -1.06 1.63
CA GLU A 52 14.26 -1.63 0.32
C GLU A 52 12.82 -1.21 -0.05
N PRO A 53 12.60 0.05 -0.47
CA PRO A 53 11.30 0.53 -0.89
C PRO A 53 10.81 -0.22 -2.14
N LEU A 54 9.52 -0.57 -2.16
CA LEU A 54 8.86 -1.22 -3.31
C LEU A 54 8.09 -0.24 -4.19
N ILE A 55 7.76 0.92 -3.64
CA ILE A 55 7.03 2.00 -4.30
C ILE A 55 7.84 3.28 -4.17
N ALA A 56 7.69 4.18 -5.13
CA ALA A 56 8.32 5.49 -5.07
C ALA A 56 7.64 6.36 -4.00
N ASP A 57 8.36 7.36 -3.45
CA ASP A 57 7.79 8.31 -2.49
C ASP A 57 6.51 8.97 -3.04
N TYR A 58 6.45 9.27 -4.35
CA TYR A 58 5.26 9.82 -4.99
C TYR A 58 4.03 8.91 -4.88
N GLU A 59 4.19 7.60 -5.13
CA GLU A 59 3.12 6.62 -5.01
C GLU A 59 2.69 6.45 -3.55
N TYR A 60 3.64 6.55 -2.61
CA TYR A 60 3.33 6.57 -1.19
C TYR A 60 2.50 7.81 -0.80
N TYR A 61 2.84 8.99 -1.33
CA TYR A 61 2.04 10.21 -1.12
C TYR A 61 0.64 10.11 -1.72
N GLN A 62 0.43 9.31 -2.78
CA GLN A 62 -0.92 9.07 -3.31
C GLN A 62 -1.76 8.12 -2.43
N LEU A 63 -1.12 7.32 -1.58
CA LEU A 63 -1.79 6.43 -0.63
C LEU A 63 -2.13 7.11 0.71
N TYR A 64 -1.51 8.25 1.01
CA TYR A 64 -1.71 9.01 2.26
C TYR A 64 -2.72 10.15 2.06
#